data_AF-A0A0G1ZIY8-F1
#
_entry.id   AF-A0A0G1ZIY8-F1
#
_cell.length_a   1.000
_cell.length_b   1.000
_cell.length_c   1.000
_cell.angle_alpha   90.00
_cell.angle_beta   90.00
_cell.angle_gamma   90.00
#
_symmetry.space_group_name_H-M   'P 1'
#
loop_
_entity.id
_entity.type
_entity.pdbx_description
1 polymer ?
#
loop_
_entity_poly.entity_id
_entity_poly.type
_entity_poly.pdbx_seq_one_letter_code
_entity_poly.pdbx_strand_id
1 'polypeptide(L)'
;MIERMFERKFIFDSWSCRKRKGTHAAIERFGRIAWSLSRNNTVPVWVLKMDIAKFFASVDQGVLLAIIERTVSCKDTRPLIANVLGSFDKGLPLGNLTSQLFANVYLNELDQYVKHRLRVPHYLRYCDDFVILSRDPDVLKALVPQIRLFLESQLRLQLHPAKITLSRLSNGVDFLGFVCFPYTAVLRTKTKRRMLARVGDKNLSSYLGLISHTRSYGLKKLLLQKKYDRNMEDGREE
;
A
#
# COMPACT_ATOMS: atom_id res chain seq x y z
N MET A 1 -18.45 10.16 -9.26
CA MET A 1 -18.26 10.95 -10.50
C MET A 1 -16.84 11.50 -10.61
N ILE A 2 -16.33 12.18 -9.57
CA ILE A 2 -14.95 12.73 -9.51
C ILE A 2 -13.86 11.64 -9.58
N GLU A 3 -14.09 10.49 -8.94
CA GLU A 3 -13.16 9.34 -8.94
C GLU A 3 -12.69 8.97 -10.37
N ARG A 4 -13.60 8.97 -11.36
CA ARG A 4 -13.27 8.62 -12.76
C ARG A 4 -12.31 9.60 -13.44
N MET A 5 -12.31 10.87 -13.03
CA MET A 5 -11.41 11.89 -13.59
C MET A 5 -9.97 11.66 -13.12
N PHE A 6 -9.80 11.38 -11.83
CA PHE A 6 -8.49 11.11 -11.24
C PHE A 6 -7.96 9.73 -11.62
N GLU A 7 -8.84 8.74 -11.76
CA GLU A 7 -8.46 7.36 -12.13
C GLU A 7 -7.67 7.28 -13.44
N ARG A 8 -7.93 8.19 -14.40
CA ARG A 8 -7.20 8.28 -15.67
C ARG A 8 -5.77 8.81 -15.53
N LYS A 9 -5.50 9.58 -14.47
CA LYS A 9 -4.17 10.17 -14.20
C LYS A 9 -3.30 9.28 -13.32
N PHE A 10 -3.89 8.36 -12.59
CA PHE A 10 -3.14 7.46 -11.71
C PHE A 10 -2.29 6.46 -12.50
N ILE A 11 -1.06 6.27 -12.03
CA ILE A 11 -0.19 5.21 -12.56
C ILE A 11 -0.84 3.83 -12.36
N PHE A 12 -0.47 2.87 -13.20
CA PHE A 12 -0.97 1.51 -13.08
C PHE A 12 -0.58 0.86 -11.74
N ASP A 13 0.65 1.09 -11.27
CA ASP A 13 1.20 0.43 -10.07
C ASP A 13 0.79 1.10 -8.73
N SER A 14 -0.27 1.93 -8.73
CA SER A 14 -0.94 2.42 -7.52
C SER A 14 -2.18 1.57 -7.24
N TRP A 15 -2.19 0.84 -6.12
CA TRP A 15 -3.10 -0.29 -5.87
C TRP A 15 -4.13 -0.09 -4.76
N SER A 16 -4.01 0.96 -3.95
CA SER A 16 -4.91 1.17 -2.80
C SER A 16 -6.24 1.80 -3.23
N CYS A 17 -7.35 1.25 -2.72
CA CYS A 17 -8.71 1.81 -2.83
C CYS A 17 -9.16 2.18 -4.24
N ARG A 18 -8.81 1.33 -5.21
CA ARG A 18 -9.22 1.45 -6.62
C ARG A 18 -9.99 0.22 -7.06
N LYS A 19 -11.00 0.40 -7.92
CA LYS A 19 -11.81 -0.73 -8.42
C LYS A 19 -10.91 -1.78 -9.10
N ARG A 20 -11.09 -3.05 -8.72
CA ARG A 20 -10.29 -4.20 -9.20
C ARG A 20 -8.80 -4.16 -8.83
N LYS A 21 -8.39 -3.28 -7.93
CA LYS A 21 -7.05 -3.23 -7.33
C LYS A 21 -7.17 -3.45 -5.84
N GLY A 22 -6.20 -4.16 -5.27
CA GLY A 22 -6.19 -4.48 -3.85
C GLY A 22 -4.90 -5.16 -3.45
N THR A 23 -4.80 -5.53 -2.17
CA THR A 23 -3.61 -6.12 -1.56
C THR A 23 -3.08 -7.31 -2.37
N HIS A 24 -3.95 -8.23 -2.78
CA HIS A 24 -3.54 -9.41 -3.55
C HIS A 24 -2.96 -9.07 -4.92
N ALA A 25 -3.61 -8.18 -5.66
CA ALA A 25 -3.13 -7.74 -6.97
C ALA A 25 -1.77 -7.02 -6.86
N ALA A 26 -1.57 -6.24 -5.80
CA ALA A 26 -0.29 -5.59 -5.51
C ALA A 26 0.82 -6.62 -5.21
N ILE A 27 0.53 -7.65 -4.42
CA ILE A 27 1.47 -8.74 -4.12
C ILE A 27 1.79 -9.57 -5.37
N GLU A 28 0.80 -9.88 -6.19
CA GLU A 28 1.01 -10.60 -7.45
C GLU A 28 1.88 -9.78 -8.40
N ARG A 29 1.59 -8.48 -8.54
CA ARG A 29 2.41 -7.56 -9.34
C ARG A 29 3.84 -7.49 -8.84
N PHE A 30 4.03 -7.38 -7.52
CA PHE A 30 5.33 -7.41 -6.88
C PHE A 30 6.10 -8.69 -7.26
N GLY A 31 5.44 -9.86 -7.15
CA GLY A 31 6.01 -11.15 -7.52
C GLY A 31 6.42 -11.22 -8.99
N ARG A 32 5.59 -10.74 -9.92
CA ARG A 32 5.92 -10.70 -11.36
C ARG A 32 7.14 -9.83 -11.66
N ILE A 33 7.22 -8.65 -11.03
CA ILE A 33 8.37 -7.74 -11.18
C ILE A 33 9.63 -8.38 -10.62
N ALA A 34 9.55 -8.94 -9.41
CA ALA A 34 10.65 -9.65 -8.76
C ALA A 34 11.15 -10.83 -9.61
N TRP A 35 10.24 -11.62 -10.18
CA TRP A 35 10.58 -12.76 -11.02
C TRP A 35 11.31 -12.32 -12.31
N SER A 36 10.79 -11.29 -12.99
CA SER A 36 11.43 -10.70 -14.17
C SER A 36 12.82 -10.14 -13.86
N LEU A 37 12.95 -9.39 -12.76
CA LEU A 37 14.23 -8.83 -12.32
C LEU A 37 15.24 -9.90 -11.94
N SER A 38 14.81 -10.94 -11.26
CA SER A 38 15.73 -11.97 -10.74
C SER A 38 16.20 -12.98 -11.79
N ARG A 39 15.68 -12.93 -13.03
CA ARG A 39 15.95 -13.91 -14.11
C ARG A 39 15.81 -15.35 -13.58
N ASN A 40 14.62 -15.68 -13.07
CA ASN A 40 14.33 -16.95 -12.40
C ASN A 40 15.19 -17.15 -11.13
N ASN A 41 15.35 -16.11 -10.32
CA ASN A 41 16.10 -16.13 -9.06
C ASN A 41 17.59 -16.49 -9.19
N THR A 42 18.17 -16.33 -10.37
CA THR A 42 19.61 -16.49 -10.61
C THR A 42 20.40 -15.24 -10.22
N VAL A 43 19.74 -14.08 -10.20
CA VAL A 43 20.35 -12.79 -9.89
C VAL A 43 19.72 -12.21 -8.62
N PRO A 44 20.52 -11.71 -7.66
CA PRO A 44 19.99 -11.08 -6.47
C PRO A 44 19.18 -9.83 -6.81
N VAL A 45 18.04 -9.68 -6.14
CA VAL A 45 17.17 -8.50 -6.22
C VAL A 45 17.10 -7.85 -4.86
N TRP A 46 17.24 -6.53 -4.85
CA TRP A 46 17.11 -5.67 -3.68
C TRP A 46 15.80 -4.93 -3.74
N VAL A 47 15.22 -4.72 -2.56
CA VAL A 47 13.95 -4.02 -2.38
C VAL A 47 14.17 -2.89 -1.39
N LEU A 48 13.89 -1.67 -1.85
CA LEU A 48 13.81 -0.49 -1.02
C LEU A 48 12.36 -0.23 -0.67
N LYS A 49 12.06 -0.30 0.61
CA LYS A 49 10.75 0.01 1.18
C LYS A 49 10.80 1.34 1.91
N MET A 50 9.78 2.17 1.71
CA MET A 50 9.62 3.45 2.37
C MET A 50 8.16 3.70 2.75
N ASP A 51 7.96 4.45 3.82
CA ASP A 51 6.67 4.79 4.42
C ASP A 51 6.67 6.28 4.79
N ILE A 52 5.53 6.94 4.67
CA ILE A 52 5.39 8.37 4.97
C ILE A 52 4.93 8.54 6.41
N ALA A 53 5.65 9.37 7.18
CA ALA A 53 5.35 9.60 8.58
C ALA A 53 4.01 10.33 8.73
N LYS A 54 3.10 9.76 9.53
CA LYS A 54 1.80 10.36 9.92
C LYS A 54 1.01 10.91 8.71
N PHE A 55 1.07 10.23 7.57
CA PHE A 55 0.62 10.73 6.28
C PHE A 55 -0.72 11.49 6.31
N PHE A 56 -1.80 10.87 6.81
CA PHE A 56 -3.12 11.52 6.84
C PHE A 56 -3.16 12.81 7.66
N ALA A 57 -2.40 12.90 8.76
CA ALA A 57 -2.31 14.11 9.58
C ALA A 57 -1.38 15.18 8.97
N SER A 58 -0.44 14.76 8.13
CA SER A 58 0.58 15.62 7.52
C SER A 58 0.21 16.16 6.14
N VAL A 59 -0.92 15.74 5.56
CA VAL A 59 -1.39 16.25 4.26
C VAL A 59 -1.70 17.74 4.36
N ASP A 60 -1.05 18.54 3.51
CA ASP A 60 -1.31 19.97 3.41
C ASP A 60 -2.54 20.21 2.52
N GLN A 61 -3.56 20.85 3.08
CA GLN A 61 -4.82 21.11 2.38
C GLN A 61 -4.66 22.09 1.22
N GLY A 62 -3.75 23.07 1.33
CA GLY A 62 -3.49 24.04 0.27
C GLY A 62 -2.84 23.38 -0.94
N VAL A 63 -1.84 22.51 -0.70
CA VAL A 63 -1.22 21.70 -1.77
C VAL A 63 -2.24 20.76 -2.40
N LEU A 64 -3.06 20.08 -1.59
CA LEU A 64 -4.10 19.18 -2.08
C LEU A 64 -5.12 19.90 -2.96
N LEU A 65 -5.60 21.06 -2.50
CA LEU A 65 -6.55 21.88 -3.26
C LEU A 65 -5.95 22.31 -4.60
N ALA A 66 -4.70 22.77 -4.62
CA ALA A 66 -3.99 23.15 -5.84
C ALA A 66 -3.83 21.98 -6.83
N ILE A 67 -3.65 20.74 -6.36
CA ILE A 67 -3.61 19.54 -7.21
C ILE A 67 -4.99 19.23 -7.79
N ILE A 68 -6.04 19.34 -6.97
CA ILE A 68 -7.42 19.08 -7.38
C ILE A 68 -7.87 20.11 -8.42
N GLU A 69 -7.61 21.39 -8.22
CA GLU A 69 -7.98 22.48 -9.12
C GLU A 69 -7.33 22.35 -10.51
N ARG A 70 -6.10 21.83 -10.57
CA ARG A 70 -5.41 21.48 -11.83
C ARG A 70 -6.09 20.36 -12.60
N THR A 71 -6.94 19.55 -11.96
CA THR A 71 -7.57 18.38 -12.56
C THR A 71 -9.07 18.56 -12.81
N VAL A 72 -9.77 19.23 -11.90
CA VAL A 72 -11.21 19.48 -12.00
C VAL A 72 -11.41 20.84 -12.64
N SER A 73 -11.91 20.88 -13.89
CA SER A 73 -12.20 22.14 -14.59
C SER A 73 -13.56 22.76 -14.22
N CYS A 74 -14.46 21.98 -13.61
CA CYS A 74 -15.82 22.41 -13.33
C CYS A 74 -15.87 23.50 -12.25
N LYS A 75 -16.49 24.65 -12.59
CA LYS A 75 -16.58 25.83 -11.73
C LYS A 75 -17.43 25.59 -10.48
N ASP A 76 -18.47 24.77 -10.56
CA ASP A 76 -19.39 24.54 -9.43
C ASP A 76 -18.89 23.49 -8.44
N THR A 77 -18.03 22.57 -8.90
CA THR A 77 -17.52 21.48 -8.04
C THR A 77 -16.31 21.91 -7.21
N ARG A 78 -15.56 22.92 -7.65
CA ARG A 78 -14.38 23.43 -6.92
C ARG A 78 -14.74 24.01 -5.55
N PRO A 79 -15.74 24.92 -5.41
CA PRO A 79 -16.14 25.46 -4.13
C PRO A 79 -16.64 24.37 -3.17
N LEU A 80 -17.36 23.38 -3.68
CA LEU A 80 -17.84 22.26 -2.86
C LEU A 80 -16.69 21.44 -2.27
N ILE A 81 -15.67 21.13 -3.07
CA ILE A 81 -14.50 20.38 -2.58
C ILE A 81 -13.70 21.25 -1.60
N ALA A 82 -13.53 22.54 -1.89
CA ALA A 82 -12.86 23.48 -0.99
C ALA A 82 -13.59 23.58 0.36
N ASN A 83 -14.92 23.67 0.36
CA ASN A 83 -15.73 23.70 1.58
C ASN A 83 -15.64 22.39 2.37
N VAL A 84 -15.66 21.23 1.70
CA VAL A 84 -15.47 19.93 2.36
C VAL A 84 -14.08 19.85 2.99
N LEU A 85 -13.02 20.26 2.26
CA LEU A 85 -11.67 20.24 2.80
C LEU A 85 -11.47 21.26 3.93
N GLY A 86 -12.05 22.46 3.80
CA GLY A 86 -12.00 23.51 4.81
C GLY A 86 -12.81 23.19 6.06
N SER A 87 -13.69 22.19 6.01
CA SER A 87 -14.37 21.67 7.21
C SER A 87 -13.48 20.80 8.09
N PHE A 88 -12.25 20.46 7.64
CA PHE A 88 -11.27 19.72 8.42
C PHE A 88 -10.19 20.67 8.96
N ASP A 89 -9.83 20.56 10.23
CA ASP A 89 -8.80 21.43 10.83
C ASP A 89 -7.42 21.25 10.18
N LYS A 90 -6.90 20.02 10.19
CA LYS A 90 -5.59 19.65 9.63
C LYS A 90 -5.61 18.24 9.08
N GLY A 91 -4.96 18.07 7.93
CA GLY A 91 -4.86 16.77 7.27
C GLY A 91 -6.19 16.29 6.70
N LEU A 92 -6.30 14.98 6.55
CA LEU A 92 -7.47 14.27 6.06
C LEU A 92 -8.09 13.43 7.19
N PRO A 93 -9.42 13.42 7.36
CA PRO A 93 -10.06 12.62 8.39
C PRO A 93 -9.88 11.13 8.11
N LEU A 94 -9.55 10.36 9.16
CA LEU A 94 -9.41 8.92 9.07
C LEU A 94 -10.77 8.25 8.92
N GLY A 95 -10.88 7.27 8.01
CA GLY A 95 -12.05 6.40 7.91
C GLY A 95 -13.10 6.78 6.87
N ASN A 96 -12.90 7.85 6.09
CA ASN A 96 -13.78 8.17 4.95
C ASN A 96 -13.17 7.69 3.61
N LEU A 97 -13.99 7.12 2.73
CA LEU A 97 -13.61 6.76 1.36
C LEU A 97 -13.06 7.98 0.59
N THR A 98 -13.64 9.16 0.81
CA THR A 98 -13.19 10.41 0.16
C THR A 98 -11.76 10.77 0.59
N SER A 99 -11.39 10.57 1.86
CA SER A 99 -10.02 10.78 2.34
C SER A 99 -9.02 9.84 1.68
N GLN A 100 -9.42 8.61 1.40
CA GLN A 100 -8.56 7.64 0.70
C GLN A 100 -8.36 8.03 -0.77
N LEU A 101 -9.40 8.57 -1.42
CA LEU A 101 -9.25 9.13 -2.76
C LEU A 101 -8.30 10.33 -2.76
N PHE A 102 -8.49 11.29 -1.85
CA PHE A 102 -7.62 12.47 -1.75
C PHE A 102 -6.18 12.11 -1.42
N ALA A 103 -5.97 11.13 -0.54
CA ALA A 103 -4.66 10.54 -0.27
C ALA A 103 -3.98 10.05 -1.56
N ASN A 104 -4.71 9.30 -2.39
CA ASN A 104 -4.19 8.80 -3.66
C ASN A 104 -3.93 9.91 -4.68
N VAL A 105 -4.78 10.94 -4.73
CA VAL A 105 -4.57 12.15 -5.56
C VAL A 105 -3.31 12.88 -5.15
N TYR A 106 -3.11 13.08 -3.85
CA TYR A 106 -1.93 13.75 -3.31
C TYR A 106 -0.63 13.01 -3.66
N LEU A 107 -0.59 11.70 -3.41
CA LEU A 107 0.58 10.87 -3.66
C LEU A 107 0.77 10.50 -5.14
N ASN A 108 -0.19 10.79 -6.01
CA ASN A 108 0.03 10.65 -7.44
C ASN A 108 1.13 11.59 -7.94
N GLU A 109 1.32 12.76 -7.34
CA GLU A 109 2.44 13.65 -7.70
C GLU A 109 3.80 12.97 -7.46
N LEU A 110 3.93 12.21 -6.36
CA LEU A 110 5.11 11.37 -6.10
C LEU A 110 5.23 10.26 -7.15
N ASP A 111 4.14 9.57 -7.45
CA ASP A 111 4.14 8.49 -8.45
C ASP A 111 4.65 8.97 -9.82
N GLN A 112 4.17 10.14 -10.25
CA GLN A 112 4.55 10.77 -11.50
C GLN A 112 6.02 11.19 -11.49
N TYR A 113 6.49 11.78 -10.39
CA TYR A 113 7.90 12.12 -10.21
C TYR A 113 8.81 10.88 -10.31
N VAL A 114 8.48 9.80 -9.59
CA VAL A 114 9.27 8.57 -9.60
C VAL A 114 9.28 7.89 -10.97
N LYS A 115 8.13 7.79 -11.64
CA LYS A 115 8.01 7.11 -12.95
C LYS A 115 8.56 7.93 -14.11
N HIS A 116 8.36 9.25 -14.13
CA HIS A 116 8.70 10.07 -15.30
C HIS A 116 9.97 10.90 -15.14
N ARG A 117 10.29 11.38 -13.93
CA ARG A 117 11.51 12.17 -13.67
C ARG A 117 12.66 11.26 -13.28
N LEU A 118 12.49 10.43 -12.24
CA LEU A 118 13.51 9.48 -11.80
C LEU A 118 13.61 8.25 -12.72
N ARG A 119 12.59 8.03 -13.57
CA ARG A 119 12.51 6.92 -14.53
C ARG A 119 12.69 5.54 -13.88
N VAL A 120 12.14 5.36 -12.68
CA VAL A 120 12.23 4.11 -11.93
C VAL A 120 11.16 3.13 -12.43
N PRO A 121 11.52 2.05 -13.15
CA PRO A 121 10.53 1.18 -13.78
C PRO A 121 9.75 0.34 -12.75
N HIS A 122 10.43 -0.16 -11.72
CA HIS A 122 9.92 -1.16 -10.78
C HIS A 122 9.45 -0.55 -9.46
N TYR A 123 8.59 0.45 -9.56
CA TYR A 123 7.97 1.13 -8.42
C TYR A 123 6.52 0.65 -8.23
N LEU A 124 6.16 0.34 -6.99
CA LEU A 124 4.79 0.00 -6.58
C LEU A 124 4.41 0.80 -5.34
N ARG A 125 3.17 1.31 -5.31
CA ARG A 125 2.62 2.03 -4.16
C ARG A 125 1.29 1.44 -3.70
N TYR A 126 1.14 1.36 -2.39
CA TYR A 126 -0.11 1.06 -1.72
C TYR A 126 -0.34 2.06 -0.59
N CYS A 127 -1.23 3.03 -0.82
CA CYS A 127 -1.47 4.13 0.11
C CYS A 127 -0.17 4.91 0.34
N ASP A 128 0.31 4.95 1.59
CA ASP A 128 1.52 5.58 2.10
C ASP A 128 2.76 4.67 2.10
N ASP A 129 2.58 3.36 1.90
CA ASP A 129 3.66 2.37 1.78
C ASP A 129 4.03 2.17 0.30
N PHE A 130 5.31 2.30 -0.04
CA PHE A 130 5.80 2.09 -1.40
C PHE A 130 7.14 1.36 -1.43
N VAL A 131 7.33 0.61 -2.51
CA VAL A 131 8.49 -0.26 -2.72
C VAL A 131 9.09 -0.07 -4.10
N ILE A 132 10.41 -0.12 -4.16
CA ILE A 132 11.20 -0.05 -5.39
C ILE A 132 12.11 -1.26 -5.46
N LEU A 133 12.12 -1.96 -6.59
CA LEU A 133 12.96 -3.13 -6.81
C LEU A 133 14.07 -2.83 -7.81
N SER A 134 15.28 -3.28 -7.51
CA SER A 134 16.44 -3.15 -8.40
C SER A 134 17.41 -4.30 -8.18
N ARG A 135 18.26 -4.58 -9.17
CA ARG A 135 19.43 -5.45 -8.99
C ARG A 135 20.56 -4.74 -8.28
N ASP A 136 20.61 -3.41 -8.40
CA ASP A 136 21.65 -2.56 -7.84
C ASP A 136 21.14 -1.86 -6.56
N PRO A 137 21.72 -2.17 -5.38
CA PRO A 137 21.34 -1.53 -4.12
C PRO A 137 21.80 -0.07 -4.03
N ASP A 138 22.85 0.34 -4.73
CA ASP A 138 23.37 1.70 -4.64
C ASP A 138 22.51 2.68 -5.44
N VAL A 139 21.95 2.22 -6.57
CA VAL A 139 20.87 2.94 -7.27
C VAL A 139 19.69 3.19 -6.31
N LEU A 140 19.31 2.19 -5.51
CA LEU A 140 18.21 2.35 -4.55
C LEU A 140 18.56 3.38 -3.46
N LYS A 141 19.76 3.31 -2.89
CA LYS A 141 20.20 4.29 -1.88
C LYS A 141 20.21 5.72 -2.43
N ALA A 142 20.64 5.90 -3.68
CA ALA A 142 20.68 7.20 -4.34
C ALA A 142 19.27 7.83 -4.56
N LEU A 143 18.21 7.01 -4.63
CA LEU A 143 16.84 7.49 -4.77
C LEU A 143 16.27 8.09 -3.47
N VAL A 144 16.73 7.61 -2.31
CA VAL A 144 16.21 8.05 -0.99
C VAL A 144 16.29 9.57 -0.80
N PRO A 145 17.46 10.24 -0.96
CA PRO A 145 17.53 11.69 -0.78
C PRO A 145 16.72 12.47 -1.81
N GLN A 146 16.61 11.98 -3.05
CA GLN A 146 15.83 12.62 -4.11
C GLN A 146 14.33 12.59 -3.80
N ILE A 147 13.82 11.42 -3.37
CA ILE A 147 12.42 11.24 -2.96
C ILE A 147 12.12 12.06 -1.71
N ARG A 148 13.04 12.07 -0.72
CA ARG A 148 12.90 12.89 0.49
C ARG A 148 12.75 14.37 0.14
N LEU A 149 13.67 14.91 -0.67
CA LEU A 149 13.65 16.32 -1.07
C LEU A 149 12.36 16.67 -1.82
N PHE A 150 11.90 15.81 -2.72
CA PHE A 150 10.64 16.02 -3.43
C PHE A 150 9.44 16.06 -2.47
N LEU A 151 9.36 15.09 -1.54
CA LEU A 151 8.29 15.02 -0.56
C LEU A 151 8.25 16.27 0.33
N GLU A 152 9.41 16.73 0.80
CA GLU A 152 9.50 17.89 1.69
C GLU A 152 9.19 19.19 0.95
N SER A 153 9.78 19.39 -0.25
CA SER A 153 9.66 20.66 -0.98
C SER A 153 8.34 20.83 -1.73
N GLN A 154 7.80 19.77 -2.34
CA GLN A 154 6.61 19.86 -3.19
C GLN A 154 5.34 19.45 -2.46
N LEU A 155 5.45 18.47 -1.56
CA LEU A 155 4.30 17.86 -0.90
C LEU A 155 4.26 18.13 0.61
N ARG A 156 5.23 18.83 1.20
CA ARG A 156 5.32 19.09 2.65
C ARG A 156 5.17 17.81 3.50
N LEU A 157 5.62 16.68 2.98
CA LEU A 157 5.59 15.38 3.63
C LEU A 157 6.99 14.95 4.05
N GLN A 158 7.06 14.09 5.06
CA GLN A 158 8.31 13.53 5.55
C GLN A 158 8.30 12.00 5.46
N LEU A 159 9.43 11.43 5.05
CA LEU A 159 9.65 9.99 5.13
C LEU A 159 9.79 9.56 6.59
N HIS A 160 9.24 8.40 6.93
CA HIS A 160 9.39 7.84 8.27
C HIS A 160 10.80 7.26 8.44
N PRO A 161 11.67 7.86 9.28
CA PRO A 161 13.10 7.51 9.31
C PRO A 161 13.34 6.04 9.69
N ALA A 162 12.59 5.52 10.65
CA ALA A 162 12.70 4.13 11.09
C ALA A 162 12.05 3.09 10.16
N LYS A 163 11.37 3.51 9.08
CA LYS A 163 10.68 2.63 8.13
C LYS A 163 11.25 2.73 6.71
N ILE A 164 12.45 3.27 6.57
CA ILE A 164 13.23 3.15 5.35
C ILE A 164 14.03 1.86 5.48
N THR A 165 13.76 0.88 4.63
CA THR A 165 14.39 -0.44 4.72
C THR A 165 14.89 -0.89 3.36
N LEU A 166 16.16 -1.23 3.29
CA LEU A 166 16.79 -1.85 2.12
C LEU A 166 17.12 -3.30 2.47
N SER A 167 16.51 -4.26 1.77
CA SER A 167 16.75 -5.68 2.03
C SER A 167 16.83 -6.49 0.73
N ARG A 168 17.52 -7.61 0.79
CA ARG A 168 17.50 -8.60 -0.30
C ARG A 168 16.16 -9.31 -0.30
N LEU A 169 15.61 -9.53 -1.50
CA LEU A 169 14.36 -10.27 -1.66
C LEU A 169 14.44 -11.70 -1.09
N SER A 170 15.63 -12.33 -1.16
CA SER A 170 15.90 -13.65 -0.59
C SER A 170 15.63 -13.74 0.91
N ASN A 171 15.79 -12.62 1.64
CA ASN A 171 15.63 -12.58 3.09
C ASN A 171 14.15 -12.45 3.51
N GLY A 172 13.25 -12.27 2.53
CA GLY A 172 11.86 -11.95 2.78
C GLY A 172 11.65 -10.46 3.00
N VAL A 173 10.66 -9.89 2.31
CA VAL A 173 10.32 -8.47 2.41
C VAL A 173 8.91 -8.30 2.94
N ASP A 174 8.77 -7.61 4.08
CA ASP A 174 7.47 -7.27 4.65
C ASP A 174 6.75 -6.22 3.79
N PHE A 175 5.70 -6.63 3.09
CA PHE A 175 4.88 -5.74 2.26
C PHE A 175 3.39 -6.11 2.36
N LEU A 176 2.56 -5.13 2.66
CA LEU A 176 1.08 -5.24 2.74
C LEU A 176 0.53 -6.39 3.59
N GLY A 177 1.20 -6.70 4.71
CA GLY A 177 0.77 -7.78 5.61
C GLY A 177 1.26 -9.18 5.20
N PHE A 178 2.10 -9.26 4.17
CA PHE A 178 2.78 -10.47 3.71
C PHE A 178 4.30 -10.31 3.82
N VAL A 179 5.00 -11.42 3.93
CA VAL A 179 6.45 -11.53 3.72
C VAL A 179 6.64 -12.10 2.32
N CYS A 180 7.22 -11.31 1.43
CA CYS A 180 7.42 -11.66 0.03
C CYS A 180 8.80 -12.26 -0.19
N PHE A 181 8.85 -13.45 -0.76
CA PHE A 181 10.05 -14.18 -1.19
C PHE A 181 10.06 -14.32 -2.72
N PRO A 182 11.18 -14.73 -3.35
CA PRO A 182 11.26 -14.88 -4.80
C PRO A 182 10.19 -15.79 -5.41
N TYR A 183 9.80 -16.87 -4.72
CA TYR A 183 8.87 -17.88 -5.25
C TYR A 183 7.49 -17.89 -4.58
N THR A 184 7.32 -17.14 -3.49
CA THR A 184 6.09 -17.21 -2.68
C THR A 184 5.92 -15.95 -1.85
N ALA A 185 4.68 -15.66 -1.49
CA ALA A 185 4.36 -14.75 -0.40
C ALA A 185 3.72 -15.55 0.74
N VAL A 186 4.09 -15.25 1.97
CA VAL A 186 3.49 -15.86 3.18
C VAL A 186 2.90 -14.77 4.05
N LEU A 187 1.85 -15.09 4.80
CA LEU A 187 1.23 -14.13 5.69
C LEU A 187 2.19 -13.74 6.83
N ARG A 188 2.30 -12.44 7.12
CA ARG A 188 3.14 -11.92 8.21
C ARG A 188 2.75 -12.54 9.55
N THR A 189 3.73 -12.94 10.36
CA THR A 189 3.52 -13.65 11.63
C THR A 189 2.56 -12.92 12.58
N LYS A 190 2.68 -11.59 12.71
CA LYS A 190 1.78 -10.78 13.54
C LYS A 190 0.34 -10.83 13.04
N THR A 191 0.14 -10.80 11.72
CA THR A 191 -1.17 -10.92 11.08
C THR A 191 -1.75 -12.32 11.31
N LYS A 192 -0.93 -13.37 11.10
CA LYS A 192 -1.29 -14.77 11.37
C LYS A 192 -1.78 -14.96 12.81
N ARG A 193 -1.00 -14.48 13.80
CA ARG A 193 -1.37 -14.57 15.22
C ARG A 193 -2.68 -13.85 15.52
N ARG A 194 -2.87 -12.65 14.97
CA ARG A 194 -4.12 -11.89 15.15
C ARG A 194 -5.33 -12.61 14.56
N MET A 195 -5.20 -13.18 13.37
CA MET A 195 -6.28 -13.96 12.74
C MET A 195 -6.63 -15.18 13.59
N LEU A 196 -5.63 -15.94 14.05
CA LEU A 196 -5.86 -17.10 14.92
C LEU A 196 -6.46 -16.71 16.27
N ALA A 197 -6.15 -15.53 16.82
CA ALA A 197 -6.76 -15.07 18.06
C ALA A 197 -8.24 -14.68 17.86
N ARG A 198 -8.58 -14.06 16.72
CA ARG A 198 -9.89 -13.44 16.49
C ARG A 198 -10.85 -14.25 15.62
N VAL A 199 -10.44 -15.41 15.11
CA VAL A 199 -11.27 -16.23 14.21
C VAL A 199 -12.61 -16.61 14.87
N GLY A 200 -13.70 -16.41 14.13
CA GLY A 200 -15.07 -16.74 14.47
C GLY A 200 -15.96 -16.69 13.22
N ASP A 201 -17.27 -16.88 13.36
CA ASP A 201 -18.19 -17.00 12.22
C ASP A 201 -18.21 -15.76 11.31
N LYS A 202 -18.20 -14.56 11.89
CA LYS A 202 -18.30 -13.29 11.17
C LYS A 202 -17.09 -12.97 10.29
N ASN A 203 -15.93 -13.57 10.56
CA ASN A 203 -14.66 -13.19 9.92
C ASN A 203 -13.91 -14.34 9.25
N LEU A 204 -14.35 -15.59 9.42
CA LEU A 204 -13.74 -16.76 8.78
C LEU A 204 -13.70 -16.63 7.26
N SER A 205 -14.81 -16.28 6.61
CA SER A 205 -14.88 -16.16 5.15
C SER A 205 -13.89 -15.11 4.62
N SER A 206 -13.76 -13.97 5.30
CA SER A 206 -12.79 -12.93 4.99
C SER A 206 -11.34 -13.43 5.16
N TYR A 207 -11.07 -14.20 6.21
CA TYR A 207 -9.75 -14.78 6.44
C TYR A 207 -9.39 -15.85 5.41
N LEU A 208 -10.35 -16.69 5.02
CA LEU A 208 -10.18 -17.71 3.99
C LEU A 208 -9.93 -17.08 2.61
N GLY A 209 -10.64 -16.00 2.28
CA GLY A 209 -10.39 -15.22 1.06
C GLY A 209 -9.02 -14.54 1.04
N LEU A 210 -8.53 -14.09 2.20
CA LEU A 210 -7.20 -13.48 2.29
C LEU A 210 -6.06 -14.49 2.10
N ILE A 211 -6.25 -15.74 2.51
CA ILE A 211 -5.21 -16.77 2.43
C ILE A 211 -5.29 -17.62 1.16
N SER A 212 -6.41 -17.61 0.44
CA SER A 212 -6.63 -18.44 -0.77
C SER A 212 -5.57 -18.25 -1.86
N HIS A 213 -4.97 -17.06 -1.94
CA HIS A 213 -3.96 -16.70 -2.94
C HIS A 213 -2.52 -16.83 -2.44
N THR A 214 -2.30 -17.44 -1.27
CA THR A 214 -0.97 -17.69 -0.72
C THR A 214 -0.70 -19.17 -0.53
N ARG A 215 0.57 -19.59 -0.47
CA ARG A 215 0.95 -20.97 -0.08
C ARG A 215 0.70 -21.18 1.42
N SER A 216 -0.56 -21.22 1.82
CA SER A 216 -1.02 -21.16 3.22
C SER A 216 -1.89 -22.34 3.62
N TYR A 217 -1.76 -23.49 2.94
CA TYR A 217 -2.53 -24.70 3.22
C TYR A 217 -2.53 -25.07 4.71
N GLY A 218 -1.36 -25.06 5.35
CA GLY A 218 -1.24 -25.32 6.80
C GLY A 218 -1.97 -24.30 7.68
N LEU A 219 -1.93 -23.01 7.31
CA LEU A 219 -2.66 -21.96 8.04
C LEU A 219 -4.18 -22.08 7.85
N LYS A 220 -4.65 -22.48 6.67
CA LYS A 220 -6.06 -22.77 6.42
C LYS A 220 -6.57 -23.87 7.34
N LYS A 221 -5.81 -24.97 7.45
CA LYS A 221 -6.15 -26.09 8.35
C LYS A 221 -6.22 -25.64 9.81
N LEU A 222 -5.23 -24.87 10.27
CA LEU A 222 -5.18 -24.32 11.64
C LEU A 222 -6.35 -23.38 11.95
N LEU A 223 -6.77 -22.54 11.01
CA LEU A 223 -7.93 -21.64 11.21
C LEU A 223 -9.24 -22.40 11.32
N LEU A 224 -9.44 -23.43 10.49
CA LEU A 224 -10.63 -24.28 10.54
C LEU A 224 -10.68 -25.10 11.83
N GLN A 225 -9.56 -25.71 12.22
CA GLN A 225 -9.46 -26.47 13.48
C GLN A 225 -9.79 -25.58 14.68
N LYS A 226 -9.14 -24.41 14.78
CA LYS A 226 -9.35 -23.51 15.91
C LYS A 226 -10.76 -22.93 16.00
N LYS A 227 -11.47 -22.84 14.87
CA LYS A 227 -12.90 -22.50 14.86
C LYS A 227 -13.74 -23.66 15.40
N TYR A 228 -13.47 -24.87 14.94
CA TYR A 228 -14.15 -26.07 15.43
C TYR A 228 -14.00 -26.22 16.95
N ASP A 229 -12.78 -26.05 17.46
CA ASP A 229 -12.50 -26.14 18.90
C ASP A 229 -13.28 -25.07 19.69
N ARG A 230 -13.39 -23.84 19.18
CA ARG A 230 -14.17 -22.76 19.84
C ARG A 230 -15.67 -23.01 19.85
N ASN A 231 -16.23 -23.51 18.75
CA ASN A 231 -17.65 -23.86 18.69
C ASN A 231 -18.00 -25.00 19.66
N MET A 232 -17.04 -25.89 19.95
CA MET A 232 -17.17 -26.95 20.96
C MET A 232 -17.07 -26.44 22.40
N GLU A 233 -16.37 -25.33 22.64
CA GLU A 233 -16.27 -24.67 23.95
C GLU A 233 -17.55 -23.87 24.26
N ASP A 234 -18.03 -23.06 23.30
CA ASP A 234 -19.27 -22.28 23.46
C ASP A 234 -20.53 -23.17 23.59
N GLY A 235 -20.54 -24.35 22.94
CA GLY A 235 -21.66 -25.30 23.02
C GLY A 235 -21.65 -26.21 24.27
N ARG A 236 -20.71 -26.03 25.21
CA ARG A 236 -20.70 -26.70 26.52
C ARG A 236 -21.18 -25.81 27.67
N GLU A 237 -21.45 -24.53 27.40
CA GLU A 237 -21.96 -23.55 28.37
C GLU A 237 -23.49 -23.32 28.24
N GLU A 238 -24.18 -24.04 27.34
CA GLU A 238 -25.65 -24.15 27.23
C GLU A 238 -26.15 -25.49 27.79
#